data_AF-A0A7X9NGD9-F1
#
_entry.id   AF-A0A7X9NGD9-F1
#
_cell.length_a   1.000
_cell.length_b   1.000
_cell.length_c   1.000
_cell.angle_alpha   90.00
_cell.angle_beta   90.00
_cell.angle_gamma   90.00
#
_symmetry.space_group_name_H-M   'P 1'
#
loop_
_entity.id
_entity.type
_entity.pdbx_description
1 polymer ?
#
loop_
_entity_poly.entity_id
_entity_poly.type
_entity_poly.pdbx_seq_one_letter_code
_entity_poly.pdbx_strand_id
1 'polypeptide(L)' 'MCKAVEKLKQEYIEKGKTEIALNMLAKGFQHNLIADITGLNLDNVLKLSTH' A
#
# COMPACT_ATOMS: atom_id res chain seq x y z
N MET A 1 -14.33 21.88 0.86
CA MET A 1 -14.56 20.44 0.56
C MET A 1 -15.14 19.76 1.79
N CYS A 2 -16.09 18.82 1.62
CA CYS A 2 -16.70 18.10 2.73
C CYS A 2 -15.71 17.07 3.31
N LYS A 3 -15.64 16.96 4.64
CA LYS A 3 -14.75 16.00 5.34
C LYS A 3 -14.99 14.54 4.90
N ALA A 4 -16.20 14.20 4.49
CA ALA A 4 -16.54 12.86 4.01
C ALA A 4 -15.86 12.53 2.66
N VAL A 5 -15.74 13.52 1.77
CA VAL A 5 -15.12 13.34 0.45
C VAL A 5 -13.61 13.12 0.58
N GLU A 6 -12.96 13.88 1.46
CA GLU A 6 -11.53 13.71 1.73
C GLU A 6 -11.22 12.34 2.36
N LYS A 7 -12.07 11.86 3.28
CA LYS A 7 -11.92 10.52 3.87
C LYS A 7 -12.01 9.42 2.82
N LEU A 8 -13.06 9.44 1.99
CA LEU A 8 -13.22 8.47 0.90
C LEU A 8 -12.02 8.50 -0.04
N LYS A 9 -11.55 9.69 -0.42
CA LYS A 9 -10.36 9.85 -1.26
C LYS A 9 -9.12 9.20 -0.64
N GLN A 10 -8.87 9.41 0.66
CA GLN A 10 -7.75 8.78 1.35
C GLN A 10 -7.88 7.25 1.39
N GLU A 11 -9.07 6.72 1.70
CA GLU A 11 -9.34 5.28 1.70
C GLU A 11 -9.06 4.63 0.33
N TYR A 12 -9.47 5.28 -0.77
CA TYR A 12 -9.17 4.80 -2.12
C TYR A 12 -7.66 4.81 -2.43
N ILE A 13 -6.94 5.84 -1.99
CA ILE A 13 -5.48 5.93 -2.17
C ILE A 13 -4.79 4.81 -1.38
N GLU A 14 -5.16 4.60 -0.12
CA GLU A 14 -4.59 3.54 0.73
C GLU A 14 -4.86 2.15 0.18
N LYS A 15 -6.08 1.92 -0.33
CA LYS A 15 -6.44 0.66 -1.00
C LYS A 15 -5.59 0.42 -2.25
N GLY A 16 -5.42 1.45 -3.10
CA GLY A 16 -4.60 1.35 -4.31
C GLY A 16 -3.13 1.04 -4.02
N LYS A 17 -2.53 1.69 -3.01
CA LYS A 17 -1.16 1.39 -2.55
C LYS A 17 -1.02 -0.07 -2.11
N THR A 18 -2.00 -0.56 -1.37
CA THR A 18 -2.02 -1.95 -0.86
C THR A 18 -2.09 -2.97 -2.00
N GLU A 19 -2.94 -2.74 -2.99
CA GLU A 19 -3.07 -3.63 -4.16
C GLU A 19 -1.79 -3.67 -5.01
N ILE A 20 -1.13 -2.52 -5.20
CA ILE A 20 0.17 -2.45 -5.87
C ILE A 20 1.23 -3.24 -5.08
N ALA A 21 1.29 -3.07 -3.76
CA ALA A 21 2.23 -3.80 -2.91
C ALA A 21 2.05 -5.32 -3.00
N LEU A 22 0.81 -5.81 -2.94
CA LEU A 22 0.48 -7.23 -3.08
C LEU A 22 0.89 -7.79 -4.45
N ASN A 23 0.63 -7.06 -5.53
CA ASN A 23 1.05 -7.45 -6.88
C ASN A 23 2.57 -7.55 -7.03
N MET A 24 3.31 -6.67 -6.36
CA MET A 24 4.78 -6.71 -6.32
C MET A 24 5.30 -7.86 -5.46
N LEU A 25 4.70 -8.10 -4.29
CA LEU A 25 5.01 -9.28 -3.47
C LEU A 25 4.82 -10.58 -4.24
N ALA A 26 3.70 -10.73 -4.96
CA ALA A 26 3.42 -11.88 -5.80
C ALA A 26 4.44 -12.07 -6.95
N LYS A 27 5.17 -11.02 -7.33
CA LYS A 27 6.25 -11.06 -8.32
C LYS A 27 7.64 -11.25 -7.70
N GLY A 28 7.74 -11.37 -6.37
CA GLY A 28 9.01 -11.58 -5.66
C GLY A 28 9.86 -10.33 -5.47
N PHE A 29 9.27 -9.14 -5.56
CA PHE A 29 10.00 -7.90 -5.27
C PHE A 29 10.39 -7.80 -3.79
N GLN A 30 11.54 -7.19 -3.52
CA GLN A 30 12.07 -6.98 -2.16
C GLN A 30 11.21 -5.98 -1.37
N HIS A 31 11.01 -6.22 -0.07
CA HIS A 31 10.11 -5.40 0.76
C HIS A 31 10.48 -3.92 0.81
N ASN A 32 11.78 -3.60 0.89
CA ASN A 32 12.25 -2.21 0.90
C ASN A 32 11.89 -1.48 -0.40
N LEU A 33 12.05 -2.14 -1.55
CA LEU A 33 11.70 -1.57 -2.84
C LEU A 33 10.19 -1.34 -2.96
N ILE A 34 9.38 -2.24 -2.42
CA ILE A 34 7.92 -2.09 -2.39
C ILE A 34 7.51 -0.89 -1.51
N ALA A 35 8.14 -0.74 -0.34
CA ALA A 35 7.91 0.40 0.54
C ALA A 35 8.24 1.73 -0.16
N ASP A 36 9.40 1.81 -0.82
CA ASP A 36 9.84 3.00 -1.56
C ASP A 36 8.88 3.37 -2.71
N ILE A 37 8.42 2.37 -3.49
CA ILE A 37 7.54 2.61 -4.65
C ILE A 37 6.12 2.98 -4.22
N THR A 38 5.56 2.28 -3.22
CA THR A 38 4.16 2.47 -2.81
C THR A 38 3.98 3.61 -1.82
N GLY A 39 5.07 4.05 -1.18
CA GLY A 39 5.03 4.99 -0.06
C GLY A 39 4.33 4.41 1.17
N LEU A 40 4.25 3.08 1.27
CA LEU A 40 3.90 2.38 2.51
C LEU A 40 5.14 2.29 3.38
N ASN A 41 4.96 2.28 4.70
CA ASN A 41 6.07 1.96 5.58
C ASN A 41 6.44 0.47 5.46
N LEU A 42 7.68 0.14 5.83
CA LEU A 42 8.19 -1.22 5.71
C LEU A 42 7.38 -2.22 6.55
N ASP A 43 6.92 -1.82 7.74
CA ASP A 43 6.11 -2.68 8.62
C ASP A 43 4.78 -3.10 7.98
N ASN A 44 4.13 -2.21 7.24
CA ASN A 44 2.90 -2.51 6.51
C ASN A 44 3.18 -3.48 5.36
N VAL A 45 4.28 -3.29 4.63
CA VAL A 45 4.70 -4.23 3.58
C VAL A 45 5.01 -5.61 4.17
N LEU A 46 5.70 -5.68 5.31
CA LEU A 46 5.99 -6.93 6.01
C LEU A 46 4.71 -7.64 6.43
N LYS A 47 3.74 -6.93 7.02
CA LYS A 47 2.43 -7.50 7.37
C LYS A 47 1.72 -8.09 6.15
N LEU A 48 1.74 -7.40 5.02
CA LEU A 48 1.14 -7.88 3.75
C LEU A 48 1.83 -9.14 3.22
N SER A 49 3.14 -9.31 3.45
CA SER A 49 3.90 -10.49 3.01
C SER A 49 3.63 -11.75 3.84
N THR A 50 3.02 -11.61 5.02
CA THR A 50 2.75 -12.74 5.94
C THR A 50 1.40 -13.42 5.70
N HIS A 51 0.61 -12.94 4.74
CA HIS A 51 -0.68 -13.48 4.33
C HIS A 51 -0.57 -14.18 2.98
#